data_AF-A0A972GNY8-F1
#
_entry.id   AF-A0A972GNY8-F1
#
_cell.length_a   1.000
_cell.length_b   1.000
_cell.length_c   1.000
_cell.angle_alpha   90.00
_cell.angle_beta   90.00
_cell.angle_gamma   90.00
#
_symmetry.space_group_name_H-M   'P 1'
#
loop_
_entity.id
_entity.type
_entity.pdbx_description
1 polymer ?
#
loop_
_entity_poly.entity_id
_entity_poly.type
_entity_poly.pdbx_seq_one_letter_code
_entity_poly.pdbx_strand_id
1 'polypeptide(L)'
;MSAIKPYQLIGPDGKPYQSEQKGRFGGHRGGRGYGRMDCRAALRAIARGGYVRHRVFFADEVTAIAAGYRPCAACLPDRYVLWKRACVETDVPPLTRSRIRRQPALRLYQQLLNRIL
;
A
#
# COMPACT_ATOMS: atom_id res chain seq x y z
N MET A 1 -17.68 -15.07 -26.69
CA MET A 1 -17.10 -13.98 -25.88
C MET A 1 -16.06 -14.59 -24.94
N SER A 2 -14.79 -14.23 -25.06
CA SER A 2 -13.75 -14.73 -24.14
C SER A 2 -14.01 -14.21 -22.74
N ALA A 3 -14.09 -15.10 -21.75
CA ALA A 3 -14.23 -14.70 -20.35
C ALA A 3 -13.04 -13.82 -19.93
N ILE A 4 -13.31 -12.60 -19.48
CA ILE A 4 -12.28 -11.70 -18.94
C ILE A 4 -11.73 -12.35 -17.67
N LYS A 5 -10.42 -12.59 -17.64
CA LYS A 5 -9.76 -13.15 -16.46
C LYS A 5 -9.81 -12.12 -15.33
N PRO A 6 -10.37 -12.43 -14.15
CA PRO A 6 -10.49 -11.46 -13.07
C PRO A 6 -9.11 -11.05 -12.54
N TYR A 7 -9.00 -9.79 -12.11
CA TYR A 7 -7.83 -9.27 -11.40
C TYR A 7 -7.80 -9.83 -9.97
N GLN A 8 -6.60 -10.05 -9.45
CA GLN A 8 -6.40 -10.41 -8.05
C GLN A 8 -5.95 -9.19 -7.25
N LEU A 9 -6.81 -8.73 -6.35
CA LEU A 9 -6.56 -7.57 -5.47
C LEU A 9 -6.45 -8.05 -4.02
N ILE A 10 -5.94 -7.18 -3.14
CA ILE A 10 -5.90 -7.39 -1.69
C ILE A 10 -6.99 -6.53 -1.06
N GLY A 11 -7.86 -7.16 -0.27
CA GLY A 11 -8.93 -6.51 0.48
C GLY A 11 -8.43 -5.84 1.77
N PRO A 12 -9.31 -5.10 2.47
CA PRO A 12 -8.95 -4.37 3.68
C PRO A 12 -8.52 -5.29 4.84
N ASP A 13 -8.95 -6.55 4.84
CA ASP A 13 -8.51 -7.58 5.78
C ASP A 13 -7.08 -8.10 5.50
N GLY A 14 -6.51 -7.73 4.34
CA GLY A 14 -5.22 -8.19 3.84
C GLY A 14 -5.27 -9.52 3.09
N LYS A 15 -6.46 -10.04 2.77
CA LYS A 15 -6.64 -11.28 1.99
C LYS A 15 -6.85 -10.99 0.51
N PRO A 16 -6.42 -11.90 -0.38
CA PRO A 16 -6.68 -11.75 -1.81
C PRO A 16 -8.16 -11.98 -2.15
N TYR A 17 -8.68 -11.25 -3.13
CA TYR A 17 -10.00 -11.46 -3.73
C TYR A 17 -9.97 -11.21 -5.25
N GLN A 18 -10.95 -11.76 -5.96
CA GLN A 18 -11.12 -11.56 -7.40
C GLN A 18 -11.94 -10.30 -7.67
N SER A 19 -11.52 -9.49 -8.63
CA SER A 19 -12.21 -8.28 -9.05
C SER A 19 -12.25 -8.17 -10.57
N GLU A 20 -13.38 -7.69 -11.09
CA GLU A 20 -13.51 -7.35 -12.50
C GLU A 20 -12.71 -6.08 -12.86
N GLN A 21 -12.41 -5.24 -11.87
CA GLN A 21 -11.69 -3.99 -12.04
C GLN A 21 -10.22 -4.14 -11.62
N LYS A 22 -9.33 -3.49 -12.38
CA LYS A 22 -7.92 -3.39 -11.99
C LYS A 22 -7.76 -2.50 -10.76
N GLY A 23 -6.77 -2.80 -9.93
CA GLY A 23 -6.43 -1.94 -8.80
C GLY A 23 -5.93 -0.56 -9.23
N ARG A 24 -6.18 0.46 -8.41
CA ARG A 24 -5.63 1.83 -8.59
C ARG A 24 -4.24 1.98 -7.98
N PHE A 25 -3.93 1.19 -6.96
CA PHE A 25 -2.63 1.20 -6.29
C PHE A 25 -1.95 -0.17 -6.34
N GLY A 26 -0.62 -0.15 -6.45
CA GLY A 26 0.23 -1.33 -6.38
C GLY A 26 1.09 -1.30 -5.13
N GLY A 27 1.57 -2.46 -4.69
CA GLY A 27 2.46 -2.56 -3.54
C GLY A 27 3.35 -3.78 -3.59
N HIS A 28 4.14 -3.94 -2.53
CA HIS A 28 5.02 -5.09 -2.34
C HIS A 28 4.73 -5.77 -1.01
N ARG A 29 4.42 -7.07 -1.04
CA ARG A 29 3.99 -7.85 0.14
C ARG A 29 4.99 -7.84 1.29
N GLY A 30 6.28 -7.99 1.00
CA GLY A 30 7.34 -8.01 2.03
C GLY A 30 7.59 -6.64 2.69
N GLY A 31 7.94 -5.63 1.89
CA GLY A 31 8.13 -4.26 2.38
C GLY A 31 6.87 -3.52 2.85
N ARG A 32 5.67 -4.08 2.58
CA ARG A 32 4.36 -3.52 2.98
C ARG A 32 4.21 -2.04 2.62
N GLY A 33 4.67 -1.67 1.43
CA GLY A 33 4.48 -0.34 0.85
C GLY A 33 3.45 -0.40 -0.27
N TYR A 34 2.64 0.65 -0.41
CA TYR A 34 1.77 0.86 -1.56
C TYR A 34 2.13 2.18 -2.27
N GLY A 35 1.78 2.30 -3.54
CA GLY A 35 2.05 3.48 -4.36
C GLY A 35 1.33 3.41 -5.69
N ARG A 36 1.53 4.44 -6.52
CA ARG A 36 0.97 4.48 -7.87
C ARG A 36 1.56 3.38 -8.75
N MET A 37 0.83 3.00 -9.80
CA MET A 37 1.26 1.99 -10.76
C MET A 37 2.48 2.41 -11.59
N ASP A 38 2.71 3.71 -11.73
CA ASP A 38 3.82 4.34 -12.46
C ASP A 38 5.04 4.64 -11.57
N CYS A 39 5.08 4.09 -10.35
CA CYS A 39 6.15 4.37 -9.40
C CYS A 39 7.53 3.98 -9.96
N ARG A 40 8.40 4.97 -10.20
CA ARG A 40 9.77 4.78 -10.71
C ARG A 40 10.58 3.77 -9.89
N ALA A 41 10.44 3.77 -8.57
CA ALA A 41 11.13 2.82 -7.69
C ALA A 41 10.63 1.37 -7.91
N ALA A 42 9.33 1.19 -8.09
CA ALA A 42 8.74 -0.12 -8.39
C ALA A 42 9.13 -0.61 -9.79
N LEU A 43 9.07 0.26 -10.81
CA LEU A 43 9.50 -0.06 -12.18
C LEU A 43 10.96 -0.49 -12.23
N ARG A 44 11.86 0.24 -11.55
CA ARG A 44 13.27 -0.16 -11.41
C ARG A 44 13.45 -1.51 -10.72
N ALA A 45 12.67 -1.80 -9.68
CA ALA A 45 12.75 -3.09 -8.99
C ALA A 45 12.21 -4.24 -9.84
N ILE A 46 11.18 -4.00 -10.66
CA ILE A 46 10.65 -4.95 -11.64
C ILE A 46 11.69 -5.26 -12.71
N ALA A 47 12.35 -4.23 -13.27
CA ALA A 47 13.40 -4.41 -14.27
C ALA A 47 14.58 -5.26 -13.76
N ARG A 48 14.84 -5.27 -12.45
CA ARG A 48 15.85 -6.13 -11.80
C ARG A 48 15.36 -7.54 -11.45
N GLY A 49 14.12 -7.91 -11.80
CA GLY A 49 13.57 -9.27 -11.64
C GLY A 49 13.09 -9.66 -10.23
N GLY A 50 13.45 -8.95 -9.17
CA GLY A 50 13.13 -9.34 -7.79
C GLY A 50 11.71 -8.98 -7.29
N TYR A 51 10.98 -8.12 -8.01
CA TYR A 51 9.77 -7.48 -7.47
C TYR A 51 8.44 -8.17 -7.84
N VAL A 52 8.41 -8.91 -8.96
CA VAL A 52 7.16 -9.37 -9.57
C VAL A 52 6.40 -10.38 -8.69
N ARG A 53 7.11 -11.32 -8.06
CA ARG A 53 6.50 -12.41 -7.25
C ARG A 53 5.75 -11.92 -6.01
N HIS A 54 6.09 -10.73 -5.52
CA HIS A 54 5.51 -10.17 -4.30
C HIS A 54 4.67 -8.92 -4.56
N ARG A 55 4.39 -8.62 -5.83
CA ARG A 55 3.51 -7.51 -6.20
C ARG A 55 2.09 -7.81 -5.74
N VAL A 56 1.47 -6.79 -5.16
CA VAL A 56 0.07 -6.81 -4.75
C VAL A 56 -0.62 -5.57 -5.29
N PHE A 57 -1.95 -5.60 -5.37
CA PHE A 57 -2.76 -4.52 -5.92
C PHE A 57 -3.95 -4.25 -5.00
N PHE A 58 -4.40 -3.00 -4.97
CA PHE A 58 -5.51 -2.53 -4.14
C PHE A 58 -6.47 -1.73 -4.98
N ALA A 59 -7.76 -1.85 -4.68
CA ALA A 59 -8.81 -1.05 -5.34
C ALA A 59 -8.56 0.45 -5.14
N ASP A 60 -8.27 0.85 -3.90
CA ASP A 60 -8.02 2.23 -3.51
C ASP A 60 -6.98 2.32 -2.37
N GLU A 61 -6.70 3.55 -1.94
CA GLU A 61 -5.74 3.84 -0.88
C GLU A 61 -6.23 3.41 0.50
N VAL A 62 -7.52 3.59 0.80
CA VAL A 62 -8.13 3.22 2.08
C VAL A 62 -7.95 1.71 2.31
N THR A 63 -8.19 0.91 1.26
CA THR A 63 -7.99 -0.53 1.25
C THR A 63 -6.53 -0.89 1.52
N ALA A 64 -5.58 -0.20 0.90
CA ALA A 64 -4.15 -0.45 1.11
C ALA A 64 -3.72 -0.17 2.58
N ILE A 65 -4.24 0.90 3.16
CA ILE A 65 -3.96 1.29 4.54
C ILE A 65 -4.56 0.29 5.52
N ALA A 66 -5.84 -0.07 5.34
CA ALA A 66 -6.52 -1.09 6.14
C ALA A 66 -5.79 -2.45 6.07
N ALA A 67 -5.30 -2.82 4.88
CA ALA A 67 -4.51 -4.03 4.66
C ALA A 67 -3.11 -4.01 5.31
N GLY A 68 -2.69 -2.89 5.91
CA GLY A 68 -1.43 -2.79 6.65
C GLY A 68 -0.27 -2.17 5.87
N TYR A 69 -0.53 -1.50 4.74
CA TYR A 69 0.50 -0.96 3.86
C TYR A 69 0.69 0.55 4.07
N ARG A 70 1.95 0.99 4.06
CA ARG A 70 2.33 2.41 4.17
C ARG A 70 2.52 3.07 2.80
N PRO A 71 2.36 4.40 2.68
CA PRO A 71 2.62 5.10 1.44
C PRO A 71 4.09 4.99 1.01
N CYS A 72 4.31 5.06 -0.30
CA CYS A 72 5.63 5.04 -0.91
C CYS A 72 6.23 6.45 -0.94
N ALA A 73 7.39 6.65 -0.31
CA ALA A 73 8.12 7.92 -0.30
C ALA A 73 8.47 8.44 -1.70
N ALA A 74 8.68 7.55 -2.69
CA ALA A 74 9.16 7.93 -4.01
C ALA A 74 8.04 8.47 -4.94
N CYS A 75 6.82 7.97 -4.79
CA CYS A 75 5.71 8.41 -5.64
C CYS A 75 4.63 9.18 -4.87
N LEU A 76 4.50 8.99 -3.55
CA LEU A 76 3.49 9.64 -2.72
C LEU A 76 4.15 10.44 -1.58
N PRO A 77 4.95 11.48 -1.87
CA PRO A 77 5.75 12.18 -0.86
C PRO A 77 4.91 12.83 0.25
N ASP A 78 3.84 13.54 -0.07
CA ASP A 78 3.00 14.23 0.93
C ASP A 78 2.32 13.24 1.88
N ARG A 79 1.77 12.16 1.30
CA ARG A 79 1.21 11.03 2.06
C ARG A 79 2.28 10.37 2.93
N TYR A 80 3.51 10.25 2.45
CA TYR A 80 4.62 9.69 3.22
C TYR A 80 5.03 10.58 4.39
N VAL A 81 4.99 11.92 4.23
CA VAL A 81 5.18 12.87 5.33
C VAL A 81 4.09 12.71 6.39
N LEU A 82 2.82 12.62 5.99
CA LEU A 82 1.71 12.36 6.91
C LEU A 82 1.87 11.04 7.67
N TRP A 83 2.24 9.97 6.96
CA TRP A 83 2.57 8.68 7.57
C TRP A 83 3.69 8.81 8.61
N LYS A 84 4.76 9.56 8.29
CA LYS A 84 5.88 9.80 9.21
C LYS A 84 5.46 10.59 10.45
N ARG A 85 4.57 11.58 10.31
CA ARG A 85 3.98 12.30 11.46
C ARG A 85 3.20 11.34 12.35
N ALA A 86 2.32 10.53 11.76
CA ALA A 86 1.55 9.52 12.51
C ALA A 86 2.45 8.52 13.25
N CYS A 87 3.58 8.11 12.65
CA CYS A 87 4.57 7.27 13.33
C CYS A 87 5.17 7.94 14.57
N VAL A 88 5.53 9.22 14.49
CA VAL A 88 6.07 9.98 15.62
C VAL A 88 5.03 10.13 16.71
N GLU A 89 3.80 10.52 16.36
CA GLU A 89 2.70 10.73 17.31
C GLU A 89 2.27 9.44 18.03
N THR A 90 2.50 8.28 17.44
CA THR A 90 2.14 6.97 18.02
C THR A 90 3.33 6.18 18.55
N ASP A 91 4.54 6.76 18.57
CA ASP A 91 5.79 6.09 18.94
C ASP A 91 6.02 4.75 18.21
N VAL A 92 5.69 4.73 16.91
CA VAL A 92 5.85 3.56 16.04
C VAL A 92 7.03 3.78 15.08
N PRO A 93 8.03 2.87 15.05
CA PRO A 93 9.08 2.93 14.05
C PRO A 93 8.52 2.83 12.62
N PRO A 94 8.82 3.79 11.70
CA PRO A 94 8.17 3.88 10.39
C PRO A 94 8.34 2.66 9.46
N LEU A 95 9.35 1.83 9.72
CA LEU A 95 9.69 0.64 8.92
C LEU A 95 9.59 -0.66 9.73
N THR A 96 8.87 -0.67 10.85
CA THR A 96 8.67 -1.89 11.66
C THR A 96 8.07 -3.03 10.83
N ARG A 97 8.62 -4.24 10.91
CA ARG A 97 8.08 -5.41 10.18
C ARG A 97 6.82 -6.00 10.82
N SER A 98 6.58 -5.73 12.11
CA SER A 98 5.41 -6.25 12.81
C SER A 98 4.12 -5.57 12.31
N ARG A 99 3.15 -6.39 11.86
CA ARG A 99 1.81 -5.91 11.45
C ARG A 99 1.07 -5.29 12.62
N ILE A 100 1.19 -5.88 13.82
CA ILE A 100 0.52 -5.40 15.02
C ILE A 100 1.10 -4.04 15.43
N ARG A 101 2.44 -3.93 15.52
CA ARG A 101 3.09 -2.70 15.98
C ARG A 101 2.84 -1.49 15.07
N ARG A 102 2.63 -1.68 13.76
CA ARG A 102 2.36 -0.57 12.83
C ARG A 102 0.91 -0.08 12.84
N GLN A 103 -0.03 -0.87 13.35
CA GLN A 103 -1.46 -0.60 13.19
C GLN A 103 -1.90 0.74 13.82
N PRO A 104 -1.39 1.17 15.00
CA PRO A 104 -1.71 2.48 15.55
C PRO A 104 -1.37 3.63 14.60
N ALA A 105 -0.14 3.67 14.08
CA ALA A 105 0.29 4.67 13.12
C ALA A 105 -0.56 4.67 11.83
N LEU A 106 -0.97 3.48 11.34
CA LEU A 106 -1.77 3.39 10.11
C LEU A 106 -3.19 3.93 10.32
N ARG A 107 -3.77 3.68 11.49
CA ARG A 107 -5.08 4.24 11.86
C ARG A 107 -5.03 5.76 11.93
N LEU A 108 -4.03 6.32 12.62
CA LEU A 108 -3.85 7.76 12.70
C LEU A 108 -3.56 8.37 11.32
N TYR A 109 -2.72 7.72 10.51
CA TYR A 109 -2.45 8.16 9.15
C TYR A 109 -3.74 8.21 8.29
N GLN A 110 -4.61 7.19 8.36
CA GLN A 110 -5.90 7.22 7.66
C GLN A 110 -6.77 8.40 8.12
N GLN A 111 -6.83 8.66 9.43
CA GLN A 111 -7.60 9.78 9.99
C GLN A 111 -7.07 11.13 9.50
N LEU A 112 -5.75 11.33 9.50
CA LEU A 112 -5.11 12.54 8.99
C LEU A 112 -5.37 12.72 7.50
N LEU A 113 -5.27 11.64 6.72
CA LEU A 113 -5.54 11.65 5.30
C LEU A 113 -7.00 12.03 4.99
N ASN A 114 -7.97 11.53 5.76
CA ASN A 114 -9.38 11.85 5.57
C ASN A 114 -9.74 13.31 5.92
N ARG A 115 -8.84 14.08 6.56
CA ARG A 115 -9.06 15.50 6.88
C ARG A 115 -8.60 16.45 5.78
N ILE A 116 -7.88 15.94 4.78
CA ILE A 116 -7.28 16.74 3.71
C ILE A 116 -7.84 16.40 2.30
N LEU A 117 -8.76 15.45 2.23
CA LEU A 117 -9.51 15.06 1.04
C LEU A 117 -10.96 15.51 1.20
#